data_AF-A0AB74KUB1-F1
#
_entry.id   AF-A0AB74KUB1-F1
#
_cell.length_a   1.000
_cell.length_b   1.000
_cell.length_c   1.000
_cell.angle_alpha   90.00
_cell.angle_beta   90.00
_cell.angle_gamma   90.00
#
_symmetry.space_group_name_H-M   'P 1'
#
loop_
_entity.id
_entity.type
_entity.pdbx_description
1 polymer ?
#
loop_
_entity_poly.entity_id
_entity_poly.type
_entity_poly.pdbx_seq_one_letter_code
_entity_poly.pdbx_strand_id
1 'polypeptide(L)'
;MYIDAFLGDLLGAFIEWGFLMAFLFNLAVNINKTDSRVLVLSFIMMISYFISGFVKLSVYSYLNWFYFDLLTIALVLSWMYCAKVANFCGTTYILFGLTLNSILMLSIYIDIFIYENKSEWFLWTLYSFGVNTVDVTMILVLLFNKDFLKLHRVVCMNFSKEKVKSFG
;
A
#
# COMPACT_ATOMS: atom_id res chain seq x y z
N MET A 1 17.73 14.28 -4.90
CA MET A 1 17.28 14.29 -6.31
C MET A 1 15.77 14.13 -6.27
N TYR A 2 15.06 15.22 -6.50
CA TYR A 2 13.61 15.21 -6.65
C TYR A 2 13.25 14.58 -8.00
N ILE A 3 12.17 13.81 -8.02
CA ILE A 3 11.63 13.21 -9.24
C ILE A 3 10.91 14.33 -9.99
N ASP A 4 11.40 14.67 -11.17
CA ASP A 4 10.71 15.56 -12.12
C ASP A 4 9.25 15.11 -12.30
N ALA A 5 8.31 16.05 -12.43
CA ALA A 5 6.90 15.78 -12.69
C ALA A 5 6.65 14.73 -13.79
N PHE A 6 7.40 14.77 -14.90
CA PHE A 6 7.30 13.78 -15.97
C PHE A 6 7.67 12.36 -15.50
N LEU A 7 8.75 12.25 -14.71
CA LEU A 7 9.17 10.98 -14.14
C LEU A 7 8.17 10.50 -13.07
N GLY A 8 7.56 11.42 -12.34
CA GLY A 8 6.50 11.13 -11.37
C GLY A 8 5.27 10.51 -12.02
N ASP A 9 4.80 11.10 -13.13
CA ASP A 9 3.65 10.57 -13.88
C ASP A 9 3.95 9.19 -14.48
N LEU A 10 5.16 8.98 -15.02
CA LEU A 10 5.59 7.68 -15.54
C LEU A 10 5.65 6.61 -14.44
N LEU A 11 6.16 6.97 -13.25
CA LEU A 11 6.20 6.07 -12.10
C LEU A 11 4.79 5.75 -11.61
N GLY A 12 3.89 6.73 -11.52
CA GLY A 12 2.48 6.50 -11.19
C GLY A 12 1.82 5.50 -12.13
N ALA A 13 1.95 5.71 -13.44
CA ALA A 13 1.44 4.78 -14.45
C ALA A 13 2.06 3.39 -14.35
N PHE A 14 3.36 3.29 -14.02
CA PHE A 14 4.04 2.02 -13.79
C PHE A 14 3.50 1.28 -12.56
N ILE A 15 3.20 1.99 -11.47
CA ILE A 15 2.61 1.41 -10.26
C ILE A 15 1.18 0.92 -10.52
N GLU A 16 0.34 1.73 -11.17
CA GLU A 16 -1.02 1.34 -11.58
C GLU A 16 -0.99 0.08 -12.46
N TRP A 17 -0.12 0.07 -13.47
CA TRP A 17 0.12 -1.09 -14.33
C TRP A 17 0.59 -2.31 -13.51
N GLY A 18 1.50 -2.12 -12.55
CA GLY A 18 2.01 -3.19 -11.70
C GLY A 18 0.92 -3.85 -10.86
N PHE A 19 0.01 -3.07 -10.27
CA PHE A 19 -1.14 -3.62 -9.54
C PHE A 19 -2.14 -4.33 -10.45
N LEU A 20 -2.39 -3.81 -11.66
CA LEU A 20 -3.18 -4.51 -12.68
C LEU A 20 -2.57 -5.87 -13.02
N MET A 21 -1.26 -5.91 -13.29
CA MET A 21 -0.56 -7.16 -13.62
C MET A 21 -0.56 -8.14 -12.46
N ALA A 22 -0.42 -7.66 -11.21
CA ALA A 22 -0.53 -8.50 -10.03
C ALA A 22 -1.94 -9.13 -9.91
N PHE A 23 -2.99 -8.36 -10.18
CA PHE A 23 -4.36 -8.89 -10.22
C PHE A 23 -4.55 -9.92 -11.33
N LEU A 24 -4.16 -9.61 -12.57
CA LEU A 24 -4.32 -10.52 -13.71
C LEU A 24 -3.55 -11.83 -13.52
N PHE A 25 -2.34 -11.76 -12.97
CA PHE A 25 -1.56 -12.94 -12.62
C PHE A 25 -2.29 -13.80 -11.59
N ASN A 26 -2.78 -13.19 -10.51
CA ASN A 26 -3.53 -13.91 -9.48
C ASN A 26 -4.86 -14.44 -10.01
N LEU A 27 -5.50 -13.78 -10.97
CA LEU A 27 -6.71 -14.26 -11.63
C LEU A 27 -6.40 -15.53 -12.42
N ALA A 28 -5.34 -15.54 -13.22
CA ALA A 28 -4.91 -16.70 -14.00
C ALA A 28 -4.50 -17.89 -13.12
N VAL A 29 -3.75 -17.64 -12.04
CA VAL A 29 -3.24 -18.68 -11.15
C VAL A 29 -4.32 -19.27 -10.23
N ASN A 30 -5.38 -18.52 -9.93
CA ASN A 30 -6.47 -18.99 -9.09
C ASN A 30 -7.59 -19.72 -9.84
N ILE A 31 -7.45 -19.94 -11.16
CA ILE A 31 -8.34 -20.83 -11.89
C ILE A 31 -8.27 -22.23 -11.24
N ASN A 32 -9.40 -22.69 -10.72
CA ASN A 32 -9.56 -23.96 -9.98
C ASN A 32 -8.83 -24.07 -8.62
N LYS A 33 -8.39 -22.96 -8.02
CA LYS A 33 -7.91 -22.96 -6.63
C LYS A 33 -9.01 -22.59 -5.65
N THR A 34 -8.95 -23.19 -4.46
CA THR A 34 -9.89 -22.89 -3.36
C THR A 34 -9.50 -21.65 -2.56
N ASP A 35 -8.22 -21.26 -2.55
CA ASP A 35 -7.72 -20.10 -1.80
C ASP A 35 -7.65 -18.84 -2.68
N SER A 36 -8.73 -18.06 -2.70
CA SER A 36 -8.83 -16.82 -3.46
C SER A 36 -8.43 -15.57 -2.67
N ARG A 37 -7.80 -15.70 -1.50
CA ARG A 37 -7.48 -14.54 -0.62
C ARG A 37 -6.54 -13.54 -1.29
N VAL A 38 -5.49 -14.02 -1.94
CA VAL A 38 -4.53 -13.15 -2.65
C VAL A 38 -5.21 -12.52 -3.88
N LEU A 39 -6.09 -13.25 -4.57
CA LEU A 39 -6.86 -12.72 -5.69
C LEU A 39 -7.72 -11.53 -5.26
N VAL A 40 -8.52 -11.69 -4.21
CA VAL A 40 -9.40 -10.61 -3.72
C VAL A 40 -8.58 -9.41 -3.25
N LEU A 41 -7.48 -9.64 -2.52
CA LEU A 41 -6.60 -8.56 -2.10
C LEU A 41 -5.99 -7.81 -3.30
N SER A 42 -5.49 -8.53 -4.31
CA SER A 42 -4.93 -7.92 -5.52
C SER A 42 -5.98 -7.15 -6.33
N PHE A 43 -7.23 -7.61 -6.33
CA PHE A 43 -8.34 -6.93 -6.98
C PHE A 43 -8.70 -5.61 -6.28
N ILE A 44 -8.76 -5.63 -4.94
CA ILE A 44 -8.94 -4.42 -4.12
C ILE A 44 -7.86 -3.39 -4.43
N MET A 45 -6.60 -3.82 -4.44
CA MET A 45 -5.46 -2.94 -4.71
C MET A 45 -5.52 -2.35 -6.12
N MET A 46 -5.78 -3.17 -7.14
CA MET A 46 -5.94 -2.69 -8.52
C MET A 46 -7.04 -1.64 -8.62
N ILE A 47 -8.23 -1.90 -8.08
CA ILE A 47 -9.34 -0.93 -8.15
C ILE A 47 -8.96 0.38 -7.46
N SER A 48 -8.35 0.31 -6.28
CA SER A 48 -8.03 1.52 -5.54
C SER A 48 -7.04 2.42 -6.29
N TYR A 49 -5.96 1.85 -6.83
CA TYR A 49 -4.97 2.62 -7.58
C TYR A 49 -5.52 3.12 -8.92
N PHE A 50 -6.41 2.37 -9.58
CA PHE A 50 -7.07 2.87 -10.79
C PHE A 50 -8.01 4.05 -10.47
N ILE A 51 -8.86 3.93 -9.46
CA ILE A 51 -9.81 4.99 -9.11
C ILE A 51 -9.08 6.25 -8.66
N SER A 52 -7.98 6.13 -7.92
CA SER A 52 -7.20 7.28 -7.45
C SER A 52 -6.57 8.10 -8.58
N GLY A 53 -6.28 7.48 -9.73
CA GLY A 53 -5.82 8.17 -10.93
C GLY A 53 -6.89 9.05 -11.60
N PHE A 54 -8.17 8.68 -11.48
CA PHE A 54 -9.27 9.41 -12.13
C PHE A 54 -10.04 10.35 -11.19
N VAL A 55 -10.15 10.00 -9.91
CA VAL A 55 -10.99 10.72 -8.93
C VAL A 55 -10.13 11.58 -8.01
N LYS A 56 -10.45 12.88 -7.92
CA LYS A 56 -9.79 13.82 -7.02
C LYS A 56 -10.72 14.17 -5.85
N LEU A 57 -10.27 13.89 -4.63
CA LEU A 57 -10.97 14.17 -3.37
C LEU A 57 -10.58 15.53 -2.75
N SER A 58 -9.46 16.10 -3.21
CA SER A 58 -8.81 17.31 -2.73
C SER A 58 -8.11 18.01 -3.89
N VAL A 59 -7.88 19.31 -3.73
CA VAL A 59 -7.10 20.13 -4.66
C VAL A 59 -5.62 19.72 -4.63
N TYR A 60 -5.14 19.22 -3.49
CA TYR A 60 -3.75 18.83 -3.29
C TYR A 60 -3.54 17.33 -3.59
N SER A 61 -2.62 17.02 -4.52
CA SER A 61 -2.34 15.64 -4.94
C SER A 61 -1.92 14.73 -3.77
N TYR A 62 -1.07 15.22 -2.87
CA TYR A 62 -0.62 14.44 -1.71
C TYR A 62 -1.77 14.06 -0.76
N LEU A 63 -2.76 14.94 -0.59
CA LEU A 63 -3.94 14.63 0.21
C LEU A 63 -4.87 13.65 -0.51
N ASN A 64 -4.98 13.72 -1.85
CA ASN A 64 -5.72 12.72 -2.61
C ASN A 64 -5.19 11.32 -2.33
N TRP A 65 -3.89 11.12 -2.53
CA TRP A 65 -3.27 9.82 -2.32
C TRP A 65 -3.39 9.35 -0.87
N PHE A 66 -3.22 10.26 0.11
CA PHE A 66 -3.46 9.97 1.52
C PHE A 66 -4.89 9.46 1.79
N TYR A 67 -5.92 10.13 1.25
CA TYR A 67 -7.30 9.69 1.46
C TYR A 67 -7.61 8.35 0.77
N PHE A 68 -7.05 8.11 -0.41
CA PHE A 68 -7.19 6.83 -1.10
C PHE A 68 -6.52 5.69 -0.33
N ASP A 69 -5.33 5.91 0.23
CA ASP A 69 -4.66 4.90 1.06
C ASP A 69 -5.50 4.56 2.29
N LEU A 70 -6.06 5.57 2.99
CA LEU A 70 -6.95 5.35 4.14
C LEU A 70 -8.23 4.59 3.75
N LEU A 71 -8.84 4.95 2.62
CA LEU A 71 -10.01 4.25 2.10
C LEU A 71 -9.68 2.80 1.77
N THR A 72 -8.50 2.54 1.20
CA THR A 72 -8.03 1.18 0.87
C THR A 72 -7.77 0.37 2.12
N ILE A 73 -7.11 0.93 3.12
CA ILE A 73 -6.91 0.29 4.43
C ILE A 73 -8.25 -0.09 5.04
N ALA A 74 -9.21 0.84 5.07
CA ALA A 74 -10.55 0.58 5.56
C ALA A 74 -11.24 -0.56 4.78
N LEU A 75 -11.17 -0.53 3.45
CA LEU A 75 -11.76 -1.57 2.60
C LEU A 75 -11.14 -2.95 2.84
N VAL A 76 -9.82 -3.03 2.96
CA VAL A 76 -9.10 -4.29 3.25
C VAL A 76 -9.51 -4.82 4.63
N LEU A 77 -9.54 -3.97 5.66
CA LEU A 77 -9.94 -4.37 7.01
C LEU A 77 -11.42 -4.80 7.06
N SER A 78 -12.31 -4.06 6.40
CA SER A 78 -13.73 -4.41 6.28
C SER A 78 -13.91 -5.75 5.56
N TRP A 79 -13.18 -5.98 4.46
CA TRP A 79 -13.20 -7.26 3.76
C TRP A 79 -12.72 -8.40 4.67
N MET A 80 -11.58 -8.22 5.36
CA MET A 80 -11.05 -9.23 6.29
C MET A 80 -12.04 -9.56 7.41
N TYR A 81 -12.71 -8.54 7.96
CA TYR A 81 -13.73 -8.72 9.00
C TYR A 81 -14.96 -9.45 8.48
N CYS A 82 -15.56 -8.98 7.38
CA CYS A 82 -16.80 -9.54 6.82
C CYS A 82 -16.61 -10.97 6.30
N ALA A 83 -15.49 -11.24 5.61
CA ALA A 83 -15.16 -12.55 5.07
C ALA A 83 -14.43 -13.46 6.08
N LYS A 84 -14.21 -12.99 7.33
CA LYS A 84 -13.49 -13.70 8.40
C LYS A 84 -12.12 -14.23 7.95
N VAL A 85 -11.42 -13.45 7.14
CA VAL A 85 -10.11 -13.81 6.58
C VAL A 85 -9.02 -13.54 7.62
N ALA A 86 -8.31 -14.59 8.01
CA ALA A 86 -7.14 -14.45 8.87
C ALA A 86 -6.02 -13.68 8.16
N ASN A 87 -5.26 -12.90 8.94
CA ASN A 87 -4.11 -12.16 8.42
C ASN A 87 -3.08 -13.12 7.81
N PHE A 88 -2.62 -12.83 6.60
CA PHE A 88 -1.58 -13.57 5.89
C PHE A 88 -0.52 -12.59 5.37
N CYS A 89 0.50 -13.11 4.68
CA CYS A 89 1.62 -12.32 4.20
C CYS A 89 1.16 -11.09 3.39
N GLY A 90 0.30 -11.29 2.38
CA GLY A 90 -0.23 -10.20 1.55
C GLY A 90 -0.87 -9.08 2.38
N THR A 91 -1.85 -9.40 3.22
CA THR A 91 -2.55 -8.39 4.02
C THR A 91 -1.62 -7.63 4.95
N THR A 92 -0.59 -8.29 5.50
CA THR A 92 0.36 -7.60 6.39
C THR A 92 1.19 -6.56 5.63
N TYR A 93 1.74 -6.90 4.47
CA TYR A 93 2.54 -5.95 3.68
C TYR A 93 1.69 -4.84 3.09
N ILE A 94 0.48 -5.15 2.63
CA ILE A 94 -0.43 -4.13 2.08
C ILE A 94 -0.81 -3.12 3.17
N LEU A 95 -1.29 -3.58 4.33
CA LEU A 95 -1.69 -2.67 5.40
C LEU A 95 -0.52 -1.84 5.92
N PHE A 96 0.65 -2.45 6.10
CA PHE A 96 1.84 -1.75 6.53
C PHE A 96 2.33 -0.75 5.48
N GLY A 97 2.36 -1.14 4.20
CA GLY A 97 2.79 -0.30 3.10
C GLY A 97 1.89 0.92 2.90
N LEU A 98 0.57 0.72 2.84
CA LEU A 98 -0.40 1.82 2.75
C LEU A 98 -0.30 2.77 3.96
N THR A 99 -0.05 2.23 5.16
CA THR A 99 0.12 3.07 6.36
C THR A 99 1.39 3.92 6.27
N LEU A 100 2.51 3.33 5.84
CA LEU A 100 3.76 4.07 5.62
C LEU A 100 3.60 5.14 4.54
N ASN A 101 2.97 4.81 3.41
CA ASN A 101 2.69 5.75 2.33
C ASN A 101 1.82 6.91 2.81
N SER A 102 0.73 6.62 3.52
CA SER A 102 -0.14 7.63 4.14
C SER A 102 0.64 8.59 5.03
N ILE A 103 1.52 8.08 5.89
CA ILE A 103 2.35 8.92 6.78
C ILE A 103 3.29 9.81 5.96
N LEU A 104 3.94 9.26 4.93
CA LEU A 104 4.86 10.03 4.08
C LEU A 104 4.12 11.11 3.26
N MET A 105 2.96 10.79 2.69
CA MET A 105 2.10 11.72 1.94
C MET A 105 1.57 12.85 2.84
N LEU A 106 1.15 12.52 4.06
CA LEU A 106 0.72 13.53 5.02
C LEU A 106 1.89 14.42 5.45
N SER A 107 3.07 13.82 5.70
CA SER A 107 4.27 14.56 6.10
C SER A 107 4.72 15.55 5.04
N ILE A 108 4.76 15.14 3.77
CA ILE A 108 5.15 16.04 2.66
C ILE A 108 4.09 17.13 2.42
N TYR A 109 2.81 16.82 2.61
CA TYR A 109 1.74 17.83 2.55
C TYR A 109 1.93 18.90 3.62
N ILE A 110 2.17 18.49 4.87
CA ILE A 110 2.39 19.42 5.99
C ILE A 110 3.64 20.29 5.72
N ASP A 111 4.75 19.70 5.28
CA ASP A 111 5.99 20.43 4.99
C ASP A 111 5.83 21.48 3.88
N ILE A 112 5.20 21.12 2.76
CA ILE A 112 5.09 22.00 1.59
C ILE A 112 4.01 23.08 1.73
N PHE A 113 2.86 22.73 2.32
CA PHE A 113 1.66 23.57 2.30
C PHE A 113 1.32 24.21 3.64
N ILE A 114 1.69 23.61 4.77
CA ILE A 114 1.43 24.19 6.10
C ILE A 114 2.64 24.98 6.58
N TYR A 115 3.84 24.39 6.49
CA TYR A 115 5.09 25.08 6.84
C TYR A 115 5.68 25.89 5.69
N GLU A 116 5.06 25.80 4.51
CA GLU A 116 5.44 26.54 3.31
C GLU A 116 6.92 26.36 2.91
N ASN A 117 7.52 25.23 3.26
CA ASN A 117 8.91 24.95 2.95
C ASN A 117 9.08 24.78 1.44
N LYS A 118 9.97 25.58 0.84
CA LYS A 118 10.22 25.58 -0.62
C LYS A 118 11.58 24.99 -1.00
N SER A 119 12.44 24.74 -0.01
CA SER A 119 13.74 24.12 -0.24
C SER A 119 13.66 22.61 -0.07
N GLU A 120 14.13 21.88 -1.07
CA GLU A 120 14.27 20.43 -0.97
C GLU A 120 15.21 20.05 0.17
N TRP A 121 14.77 19.12 1.00
CA TRP A 121 15.59 18.51 2.04
C TRP A 121 15.29 17.02 2.13
N PHE A 122 15.89 16.34 3.11
CA PHE A 122 15.86 14.88 3.20
C PHE A 122 14.44 14.28 3.10
N LEU A 123 13.42 14.91 3.71
CA LEU A 123 12.03 14.43 3.65
C LEU A 123 11.51 14.29 2.23
N TRP A 124 11.84 15.22 1.33
CA TRP A 124 11.36 15.19 -0.06
C TRP A 124 11.95 14.00 -0.81
N THR A 125 13.25 13.72 -0.60
CA THR A 125 13.91 12.55 -1.18
C THR A 125 13.37 11.25 -0.57
N LEU A 126 13.16 11.23 0.76
CA LEU A 126 12.58 10.09 1.46
C LEU A 126 11.16 9.79 0.98
N TYR A 127 10.33 10.82 0.77
CA TYR A 127 9.00 10.69 0.21
C TYR A 127 9.04 10.12 -1.20
N SER A 128 9.79 10.75 -2.11
CA SER A 128 9.84 10.36 -3.52
C SER A 128 10.34 8.92 -3.72
N PHE A 129 11.41 8.51 -3.04
CA PHE A 129 11.90 7.13 -3.14
C PHE A 129 11.10 6.16 -2.28
N GLY A 130 10.65 6.60 -1.10
CA GLY A 130 9.97 5.76 -0.12
C GLY A 130 8.65 5.22 -0.64
N VAL A 131 7.75 6.10 -1.08
CA VAL A 131 6.42 5.69 -1.56
C VAL A 131 6.52 4.71 -2.72
N ASN A 132 7.34 5.04 -3.74
CA ASN A 132 7.55 4.17 -4.89
C ASN A 132 8.15 2.80 -4.51
N THR A 133 9.11 2.77 -3.57
CA THR A 133 9.72 1.52 -3.11
C THR A 133 8.73 0.65 -2.35
N VAL A 134 7.88 1.27 -1.53
CA VAL A 134 6.82 0.59 -0.77
C VAL A 134 5.78 0.01 -1.74
N ASP A 135 5.36 0.77 -2.75
CA ASP A 135 4.41 0.32 -3.78
C ASP A 135 4.95 -0.88 -4.57
N VAL A 136 6.19 -0.81 -5.03
CA VAL A 136 6.85 -1.94 -5.71
C VAL A 136 6.90 -3.17 -4.80
N THR A 137 7.19 -2.98 -3.51
CA THR A 137 7.20 -4.09 -2.54
C THR A 137 5.81 -4.70 -2.38
N MET A 138 4.75 -3.89 -2.34
CA MET A 138 3.37 -4.36 -2.29
C MET A 138 3.01 -5.19 -3.53
N ILE A 139 3.39 -4.73 -4.73
CA ILE A 139 3.19 -5.46 -5.99
C ILE A 139 3.93 -6.81 -5.96
N LEU A 140 5.21 -6.83 -5.55
CA LEU A 140 6.00 -8.06 -5.47
C LEU A 140 5.40 -9.08 -4.48
N VAL A 141 4.87 -8.62 -3.35
CA VAL A 141 4.21 -9.50 -2.38
C VAL A 141 2.92 -10.08 -2.96
N LEU A 142 2.14 -9.32 -3.74
CA LEU A 142 0.95 -9.84 -4.41
C LEU A 142 1.29 -10.86 -5.50
N LEU A 143 2.40 -10.69 -6.22
CA LEU A 143 2.85 -11.61 -7.26
C LEU A 143 3.39 -12.93 -6.70
N PHE A 144 4.25 -12.84 -5.67
CA PHE A 144 4.96 -14.02 -5.16
C PHE A 144 4.34 -14.63 -3.91
N ASN A 145 3.48 -13.89 -3.19
CA ASN A 145 2.94 -14.24 -1.88
C ASN A 145 4.03 -14.73 -0.90
N LYS A 146 5.21 -14.07 -0.94
CA LYS A 146 6.38 -14.41 -0.13
C LYS A 146 6.72 -13.31 0.85
N ASP A 147 7.16 -13.71 2.02
CA ASP A 147 7.57 -12.82 3.11
C ASP A 147 9.04 -12.38 2.92
N PHE A 148 9.30 -11.51 1.95
CA PHE A 148 10.65 -11.09 1.56
C PHE A 148 11.45 -10.44 2.71
N LEU A 149 10.81 -9.56 3.48
CA LEU A 149 11.39 -8.82 4.59
C LEU A 149 11.16 -9.49 5.95
N LYS A 150 10.59 -10.70 5.99
CA LYS A 150 10.17 -11.41 7.23
C LYS A 150 9.20 -10.61 8.10
N LEU A 151 8.53 -9.60 7.54
CA LEU A 151 7.69 -8.64 8.25
C LEU A 151 6.43 -9.32 8.80
N HIS A 152 5.82 -10.21 8.02
CA HIS A 152 4.69 -11.00 8.48
C HIS A 152 5.06 -11.87 9.69
N ARG A 153 6.24 -12.50 9.66
CA ARG A 153 6.76 -13.26 10.78
C ARG A 153 6.92 -12.41 12.05
N VAL A 154 7.45 -11.19 11.95
CA VAL A 154 7.64 -10.27 13.09
C VAL A 154 6.29 -9.88 13.68
N VAL A 155 5.32 -9.51 12.84
CA VAL A 155 3.97 -9.15 13.27
C VAL A 155 3.29 -10.32 14.00
N CYS A 156 3.35 -11.54 13.46
CA CYS A 156 2.81 -12.72 14.11
C CYS A 156 3.48 -13.04 15.45
N MET A 157 4.80 -12.87 15.56
CA MET A 157 5.51 -13.07 16.83
C MET A 157 5.07 -12.07 17.90
N ASN A 158 4.87 -10.80 17.53
CA ASN A 158 4.44 -9.76 18.47
C ASN A 158 3.03 -10.05 19.01
N PHE A 159 2.09 -10.43 18.15
CA PHE A 159 0.74 -10.85 18.59
C PHE A 159 0.76 -12.09 19.50
N SER A 160 1.66 -13.05 19.25
CA SER A 160 1.80 -14.23 20.12
C SER A 160 2.32 -13.84 21.51
N LYS A 161 3.27 -12.90 21.61
CA LYS A 161 3.78 -12.39 22.88
C LYS A 161 2.72 -11.61 23.67
N GLU A 162 1.86 -10.85 22.99
CA GLU A 162 0.76 -10.13 23.64
C GLU A 162 -0.30 -11.08 24.22
N LYS A 163 -0.66 -12.15 23.49
CA LYS A 163 -1.54 -13.19 24.05
C LYS A 163 -0.96 -13.83 25.30
N VAL A 164 0.34 -14.12 25.35
CA VAL A 164 0.96 -14.70 26.56
C VAL A 164 0.92 -13.74 27.75
N LYS A 165 1.00 -12.42 27.51
CA LYS A 165 0.90 -11.40 28.58
C LYS A 165 -0.52 -11.18 29.09
N SER A 166 -1.58 -11.48 28.32
CA SER A 166 -2.96 -11.30 28.78
C SER A 166 -3.49 -12.45 29.64
N PHE A 167 -2.71 -13.53 29.81
CA PHE A 167 -3.09 -14.74 30.56
C PHE A 167 -2.19 -15.04 31.77
N GLY A 168 -1.28 -14.13 32.14
CA GLY A 168 -0.43 -14.22 33.35
C GLY A 168 -0.70 -13.06 34.28
#